data_AF-A0AAV1QD92-F1
#
_entry.id   AF-A0AAV1QD92-F1
#
_cell.length_a   1.000
_cell.length_b   1.000
_cell.length_c   1.000
_cell.angle_alpha   90.00
_cell.angle_beta   90.00
_cell.angle_gamma   90.00
#
_symmetry.space_group_name_H-M   'P 1'
#
loop_
_entity.id
_entity.type
_entity.pdbx_description
1 polymer ?
#
loop_
_entity_poly.entity_id
_entity_poly.type
_entity_poly.pdbx_seq_one_letter_code
_entity_poly.pdbx_strand_id
1 'polypeptide(L)'
;MDPDQPEDQRVHMDPDQPEDQRVHMDPDQPEDQRVNMDPDQPEDQRANMDPDQPEDQRANMDPDQPEDQRANMDPDQPEDQRVNMDPDQPEDQRVHMDPDQPEDQRVNMDPDQPEDQRQHGPRPA
;
A
#
# COMPACT_ATOMS: atom_id res chain seq x y z
N MET A 1 13.88 -17.16 -22.12
CA MET A 1 13.36 -16.43 -20.96
C MET A 1 13.39 -17.44 -19.85
N ASP A 2 14.22 -17.19 -18.86
CA ASP A 2 14.25 -17.99 -17.64
C ASP A 2 12.96 -17.62 -16.89
N PRO A 3 12.09 -18.58 -16.54
CA PRO A 3 10.86 -18.29 -15.80
C PRO A 3 11.12 -17.81 -14.36
N ASP A 4 12.37 -17.85 -13.88
CA ASP A 4 12.78 -17.48 -12.53
C ASP A 4 13.49 -16.10 -12.44
N GLN A 5 13.25 -15.17 -13.38
CA GLN A 5 13.77 -13.80 -13.23
C GLN A 5 12.77 -12.96 -12.42
N PRO A 6 13.19 -12.29 -11.34
CA PRO A 6 12.31 -11.35 -10.64
C PRO A 6 11.91 -10.23 -11.59
N GLU A 7 10.61 -9.96 -11.70
CA GLU A 7 10.05 -8.84 -12.45
C GLU A 7 9.71 -7.68 -11.49
N ASP A 8 9.74 -6.44 -11.98
CA ASP A 8 9.39 -5.25 -11.19
C ASP A 8 8.01 -4.77 -11.65
N GLN A 9 6.98 -4.84 -10.80
CA GLN A 9 5.68 -4.22 -11.06
C GLN A 9 5.56 -2.87 -10.36
N ARG A 10 5.28 -1.83 -11.16
CA ARG A 10 5.13 -0.46 -10.66
C ARG A 10 3.88 0.18 -11.21
N VAL A 11 3.01 0.60 -10.30
CA VAL A 11 1.81 1.37 -10.59
C VAL A 11 1.96 2.76 -9.99
N HIS A 12 1.73 3.78 -10.81
CA HIS A 12 1.69 5.16 -10.37
C HIS A 12 0.41 5.80 -10.90
N MET A 13 -0.33 6.45 -10.00
CA MET A 13 -1.54 7.19 -10.36
C MET A 13 -1.50 8.59 -9.74
N ASP A 14 -1.87 9.56 -10.57
CA ASP A 14 -1.84 11.01 -10.31
C ASP A 14 -2.99 11.64 -11.12
N PRO A 15 -4.24 11.54 -10.63
CA PRO A 15 -5.39 12.17 -11.27
C PRO A 15 -5.59 13.62 -10.80
N ASP A 16 -5.87 14.50 -11.76
CA ASP A 16 -6.19 15.91 -11.52
C ASP A 16 -7.68 16.17 -11.15
N GLN A 17 -8.51 15.13 -11.02
CA GLN A 17 -9.96 15.23 -10.83
C GLN A 17 -10.43 14.16 -9.84
N PRO A 18 -11.36 14.48 -8.92
CA PRO A 18 -11.79 13.54 -7.89
C PRO A 18 -12.46 12.29 -8.47
N GLU A 19 -11.80 11.15 -8.36
CA GLU A 19 -12.24 9.80 -8.72
C GLU A 19 -11.84 8.75 -7.66
N ASP A 20 -12.68 7.74 -7.41
CA ASP A 20 -12.30 6.62 -6.54
C ASP A 20 -11.14 5.82 -7.15
N GLN A 21 -9.96 5.89 -6.53
CA GLN A 21 -8.78 5.16 -7.00
C GLN A 21 -8.62 3.81 -6.30
N ARG A 22 -8.48 2.76 -7.11
CA ARG A 22 -8.29 1.39 -6.60
C ARG A 22 -7.22 0.68 -7.39
N VAL A 23 -6.13 0.32 -6.71
CA VAL A 23 -5.10 -0.59 -7.23
C VAL A 23 -5.25 -1.93 -6.56
N HIS A 24 -5.19 -2.98 -7.37
CA HIS A 24 -5.02 -4.34 -6.89
C HIS A 24 -3.90 -4.99 -7.68
N MET A 25 -2.96 -5.60 -6.98
CA MET A 25 -1.91 -6.41 -7.56
C MET A 25 -1.86 -7.78 -6.86
N ASP A 26 -1.73 -8.81 -7.69
CA ASP A 26 -1.79 -10.23 -7.33
C ASP A 26 -0.90 -11.00 -8.35
N PRO A 27 0.44 -10.95 -8.18
CA PRO A 27 1.37 -11.72 -9.00
C PRO A 27 1.56 -13.15 -8.50
N ASP A 28 1.63 -14.09 -9.46
CA ASP A 28 1.89 -15.51 -9.21
C ASP A 28 3.41 -15.86 -9.11
N GLN A 29 4.32 -14.90 -9.30
CA GLN A 29 5.77 -15.09 -9.36
C GLN A 29 6.48 -14.01 -8.53
N PRO A 30 7.71 -14.25 -8.02
CA PRO A 30 8.40 -13.27 -7.18
C PRO A 30 8.65 -11.95 -7.93
N GLU A 31 8.00 -10.88 -7.48
CA GLU A 31 8.09 -9.55 -8.08
C GLU A 31 8.25 -8.41 -7.05
N ASP A 32 9.08 -7.40 -7.35
CA ASP A 32 9.12 -6.18 -6.55
C ASP A 32 7.89 -5.33 -6.89
N GLN A 33 6.97 -5.18 -5.93
CA GLN A 33 5.73 -4.43 -6.13
C GLN A 33 5.77 -3.04 -5.54
N ARG A 34 5.42 -2.03 -6.35
CA ARG A 34 5.31 -0.64 -5.88
C ARG A 34 4.05 0.04 -6.39
N VAL A 35 3.24 0.52 -5.44
CA VAL A 35 2.10 1.41 -5.68
C VAL A 35 2.44 2.80 -5.17
N ASN A 36 2.29 3.81 -6.03
CA ASN A 36 2.31 5.21 -5.64
C ASN A 36 1.02 5.89 -6.10
N MET A 37 0.27 6.48 -5.19
CA MET A 37 -0.92 7.28 -5.48
C MET A 37 -0.75 8.69 -4.92
N ASP A 38 -0.92 9.69 -5.78
CA ASP A 38 -0.63 11.11 -5.51
C ASP A 38 -1.66 12.01 -6.23
N PRO A 39 -2.93 12.04 -5.78
CA PRO A 39 -3.97 12.88 -6.38
C PRO A 39 -4.02 14.30 -5.78
N ASP A 40 -4.32 15.26 -6.66
CA ASP A 40 -4.48 16.68 -6.32
C ASP A 40 -5.85 17.02 -5.67
N GLN A 41 -6.80 16.08 -5.63
CA GLN A 41 -8.21 16.31 -5.27
C GLN A 41 -8.72 15.22 -4.31
N PRO A 42 -9.77 15.49 -3.50
CA PRO A 42 -10.22 14.54 -2.48
C PRO A 42 -10.84 13.28 -3.08
N GLU A 43 -10.27 12.11 -2.78
CA GLU A 43 -10.66 10.79 -3.27
C GLU A 43 -10.70 9.70 -2.16
N ASP A 44 -11.36 8.58 -2.48
CA ASP A 44 -11.20 7.33 -1.72
C ASP A 44 -10.07 6.53 -2.38
N GLN A 45 -8.92 6.42 -1.71
CA GLN A 45 -7.78 5.63 -2.20
C GLN A 45 -7.74 4.23 -1.58
N ARG A 46 -7.55 3.22 -2.43
CA ARG A 46 -7.33 1.84 -1.97
C ARG A 46 -6.20 1.15 -2.73
N ALA A 47 -5.20 0.68 -1.99
CA ALA A 47 -4.21 -0.28 -2.48
C ALA A 47 -4.43 -1.64 -1.81
N ASN A 48 -4.51 -2.69 -2.62
CA ASN A 48 -4.50 -4.07 -2.16
C ASN A 48 -3.38 -4.83 -2.87
N MET A 49 -2.46 -5.42 -2.11
CA MET A 49 -1.40 -6.29 -2.64
C MET A 49 -1.49 -7.67 -1.96
N ASP A 50 -1.58 -8.71 -2.78
CA ASP A 50 -1.87 -10.10 -2.36
C ASP A 50 -1.06 -11.08 -3.25
N PRO A 51 0.27 -11.16 -3.08
CA PRO A 51 1.12 -12.07 -3.85
C PRO A 51 1.25 -13.48 -3.22
N ASP A 52 1.42 -14.47 -4.09
CA ASP A 52 1.62 -15.88 -3.74
C ASP A 52 3.09 -16.25 -3.40
N GLN A 53 4.06 -15.36 -3.65
CA GLN A 53 5.51 -15.63 -3.56
C GLN A 53 6.25 -14.54 -2.77
N PRO A 54 7.51 -14.77 -2.31
CA PRO A 54 8.24 -13.79 -1.49
C PRO A 54 8.60 -12.53 -2.28
N GLU A 55 8.19 -11.37 -1.79
CA GLU A 55 8.34 -10.07 -2.45
C GLU A 55 8.70 -8.90 -1.52
N ASP A 56 9.22 -7.82 -2.13
CA ASP A 56 9.33 -6.51 -1.49
C ASP A 56 8.09 -5.68 -1.90
N GLN A 57 7.18 -5.45 -0.96
CA GLN A 57 5.97 -4.65 -1.23
C GLN A 57 6.09 -3.23 -0.70
N ARG A 58 5.71 -2.26 -1.54
CA ARG A 58 5.63 -0.84 -1.13
C ARG A 58 4.36 -0.17 -1.61
N ALA A 59 3.60 0.39 -0.67
CA ALA A 59 2.54 1.34 -0.95
C ALA A 59 2.95 2.72 -0.44
N ASN A 60 2.86 3.73 -1.30
CA ASN A 60 2.92 5.14 -0.90
C ASN A 60 1.64 5.84 -1.38
N MET A 61 1.03 6.59 -0.47
CA MET A 61 -0.14 7.41 -0.73
C MET A 61 0.12 8.82 -0.17
N ASP A 62 0.07 9.82 -1.03
CA ASP A 62 0.49 11.20 -0.75
C ASP A 62 -0.48 12.19 -1.41
N PRO A 63 -1.74 12.31 -0.93
CA PRO A 63 -2.72 13.23 -1.48
C PRO A 63 -2.63 14.65 -0.89
N ASP A 64 -2.94 15.64 -1.73
CA ASP A 64 -2.96 17.07 -1.37
C ASP A 64 -4.23 17.50 -0.58
N GLN A 65 -5.29 16.67 -0.56
CA GLN A 65 -6.65 17.01 -0.10
C GLN A 65 -7.23 15.93 0.82
N PRO A 66 -8.29 16.18 1.61
CA PRO A 66 -8.76 15.20 2.60
C PRO A 66 -9.37 13.93 1.96
N GLU A 67 -8.85 12.77 2.36
CA GLU A 67 -9.21 11.45 1.82
C GLU A 67 -9.49 10.36 2.88
N ASP A 68 -10.11 9.27 2.40
CA ASP A 68 -10.18 7.98 3.07
C ASP A 68 -9.11 7.06 2.44
N GLN A 69 -7.96 6.91 3.10
CA GLN A 69 -6.88 6.06 2.63
C GLN A 69 -6.94 4.64 3.20
N ARG A 70 -6.82 3.63 2.32
CA ARG A 70 -6.72 2.23 2.75
C ARG A 70 -5.62 1.46 2.03
N ALA A 71 -4.66 0.96 2.78
CA ALA A 71 -3.70 -0.03 2.31
C ALA A 71 -3.99 -1.38 2.96
N ASN A 72 -4.13 -2.43 2.14
CA ASN A 72 -4.14 -3.81 2.59
C ASN A 72 -3.01 -4.58 1.90
N MET A 73 -2.24 -5.32 2.68
CA MET A 73 -1.20 -6.22 2.20
C MET A 73 -1.41 -7.59 2.87
N ASP A 74 -1.56 -8.63 2.07
CA ASP A 74 -1.95 -9.99 2.51
C ASP A 74 -1.14 -11.05 1.76
N PRO A 75 0.19 -11.15 1.96
CA PRO A 75 0.99 -12.13 1.24
C PRO A 75 0.98 -13.53 1.89
N ASP A 76 1.03 -14.54 1.04
CA ASP A 76 1.11 -15.97 1.41
C ASP A 76 2.51 -16.40 1.92
N GLN A 77 3.56 -15.59 1.65
CA GLN A 77 4.97 -15.90 1.91
C GLN A 77 5.67 -14.80 2.74
N PRO A 78 6.89 -15.04 3.29
CA PRO A 78 7.61 -14.02 4.07
C PRO A 78 8.06 -12.84 3.19
N GLU A 79 7.77 -11.62 3.63
CA GLU A 79 8.01 -10.41 2.82
C GLU A 79 8.56 -9.22 3.61
N ASP A 80 9.07 -8.22 2.87
CA ASP A 80 9.38 -6.90 3.40
C ASP A 80 8.24 -5.94 3.00
N GLN A 81 7.33 -5.65 3.94
CA GLN A 81 6.18 -4.78 3.68
C GLN A 81 6.43 -3.36 4.16
N ARG A 82 6.17 -2.37 3.29
CA ARG A 82 6.25 -0.95 3.65
C ARG A 82 5.05 -0.16 3.15
N VAL A 83 4.34 0.43 4.09
CA VAL A 83 3.28 1.40 3.81
C VAL A 83 3.73 2.77 4.31
N ASN A 84 3.70 3.77 3.43
CA ASN A 84 3.80 5.17 3.81
C ASN A 84 2.53 5.89 3.37
N MET A 85 1.97 6.68 4.27
CA MET A 85 0.84 7.56 4.00
C MET A 85 1.21 8.95 4.53
N ASP A 86 1.22 9.95 3.66
CA ASP A 86 1.73 11.29 3.95
C ASP A 86 0.76 12.35 3.41
N PRO A 87 -0.47 12.47 3.94
CA PRO A 87 -1.42 13.44 3.43
C PRO A 87 -1.21 14.86 3.98
N ASP A 88 -1.44 15.84 3.11
CA ASP A 88 -1.37 17.28 3.44
C ASP A 88 -2.55 17.77 4.30
N GLN A 89 -3.65 17.01 4.36
CA GLN A 89 -4.92 17.39 5.01
C GLN A 89 -5.43 16.31 6.01
N PRO A 90 -6.47 16.59 6.83
CA PRO A 90 -7.02 15.61 7.77
C PRO A 90 -7.66 14.41 7.07
N GLU A 91 -7.29 13.19 7.49
CA GLU A 91 -7.72 11.95 6.81
C GLU A 91 -8.12 10.81 7.75
N ASP A 92 -8.80 9.83 7.17
CA ASP A 92 -9.16 8.57 7.81
C ASP A 92 -8.24 7.46 7.27
N GLN A 93 -7.08 7.28 7.91
CA GLN A 93 -6.07 6.32 7.44
C GLN A 93 -6.31 4.92 8.01
N ARG A 94 -6.29 3.91 7.14
CA ARG A 94 -6.34 2.50 7.55
C ARG A 94 -5.27 1.66 6.86
N VAL A 95 -4.44 1.03 7.67
CA VAL A 95 -3.47 0.04 7.20
C VAL A 95 -3.82 -1.32 7.77
N HIS A 96 -3.96 -2.31 6.89
CA HIS A 96 -4.07 -3.71 7.25
C HIS A 96 -2.89 -4.47 6.63
N MET A 97 -2.18 -5.21 7.47
CA MET A 97 -1.17 -6.17 7.04
C MET A 97 -1.52 -7.49 7.72
N ASP A 98 -1.72 -8.56 6.96
CA ASP A 98 -2.11 -9.87 7.52
C ASP A 98 -1.39 -11.04 6.82
N PRO A 99 -0.06 -11.09 6.87
CA PRO A 99 0.71 -12.17 6.25
C PRO A 99 0.46 -13.54 6.87
N ASP A 100 0.59 -14.58 6.05
CA ASP A 100 0.56 -15.97 6.51
C ASP A 100 1.89 -16.43 7.17
N GLN A 101 2.98 -15.68 6.97
CA GLN A 101 4.34 -16.00 7.43
C GLN A 101 5.00 -14.83 8.19
N PRO A 102 6.03 -15.06 9.02
CA PRO A 102 6.72 -13.98 9.73
C PRO A 102 7.51 -13.06 8.79
N GLU A 103 7.41 -11.76 9.01
CA GLU A 103 7.88 -10.73 8.07
C GLU A 103 8.29 -9.41 8.76
N ASP A 104 9.00 -8.56 8.01
CA ASP A 104 9.42 -7.24 8.44
C ASP A 104 8.44 -6.17 7.91
N GLN A 105 7.49 -5.77 8.77
CA GLN A 105 6.51 -4.73 8.44
C GLN A 105 6.96 -3.34 8.91
N ARG A 106 6.72 -2.34 8.06
CA ARG A 106 6.87 -0.92 8.43
C ARG A 106 5.68 -0.11 7.95
N VAL A 107 5.06 0.61 8.89
CA VAL A 107 4.08 1.66 8.59
C VAL A 107 4.65 2.99 9.04
N ASN A 108 4.65 3.96 8.13
CA ASN A 108 4.72 5.38 8.49
C ASN A 108 3.40 6.05 8.09
N MET A 109 2.88 6.84 9.00
CA MET A 109 1.80 7.78 8.74
C MET A 109 2.28 9.12 9.28
N ASP A 110 2.48 10.09 8.40
CA ASP A 110 3.04 11.41 8.74
C ASP A 110 2.16 12.54 8.21
N PRO A 111 0.91 12.67 8.67
CA PRO A 111 0.02 13.73 8.21
C PRO A 111 0.48 15.12 8.65
N ASP A 112 0.23 16.12 7.81
CA ASP A 112 0.43 17.52 8.18
C ASP A 112 -0.64 18.05 9.17
N GLN A 113 -1.76 17.33 9.32
CA GLN A 113 -2.91 17.72 10.15
C GLN A 113 -3.47 16.57 11.03
N PRO A 114 -4.34 16.85 12.03
CA PRO A 114 -4.87 15.82 12.93
C PRO A 114 -5.76 14.80 12.21
N GLU A 115 -5.62 13.52 12.55
CA GLU A 115 -6.28 12.41 11.83
C GLU A 115 -6.70 11.22 12.71
N ASP A 116 -7.51 10.32 12.15
CA ASP A 116 -7.88 9.02 12.75
C ASP A 116 -7.11 7.88 12.07
N GLN A 117 -6.01 7.46 12.70
CA GLN A 117 -5.20 6.33 12.24
C GLN A 117 -5.67 5.01 12.84
N ARG A 118 -5.84 3.99 11.99
CA ARG A 118 -5.98 2.59 12.42
C ARG A 118 -4.98 1.70 11.72
N GLN A 119 -4.17 1.01 12.52
CA GLN A 119 -3.27 -0.05 12.05
C GLN A 119 -3.70 -1.39 12.60
N HIS A 120 -3.85 -2.37 11.72
CA HIS A 120 -4.12 -3.77 12.06
C HIS A 120 -3.04 -4.64 11.42
N GLY A 121 -2.12 -5.14 12.24
CA GLY A 121 -1.08 -6.09 11.85
C GLY A 121 -1.30 -7.46 12.50
N PRO A 122 -0.61 -8.51 12.04
CA PRO A 122 -0.63 -9.81 12.68
C PRO A 122 -0.07 -9.65 14.10
N ARG A 123 -0.61 -10.43 15.05
CA ARG A 123 -0.08 -10.44 16.40
C ARG A 123 1.31 -11.09 16.37
N PRO A 124 2.38 -10.42 16.82
CA PRO A 124 3.67 -11.07 16.95
C PRO A 124 3.54 -12.24 17.93
N ALA A 125 4.05 -13.41 17.51
CA ALA A 125 4.04 -14.64 18.30
C ALA A 125 4.94 -14.55 19.55
#